data_AF-B1YS92-F1
#
_entry.id   AF-B1YS92-F1
#
_cell.length_a   1.000
_cell.length_b   1.000
_cell.length_c   1.000
_cell.angle_alpha   90.00
_cell.angle_beta   90.00
_cell.angle_gamma   90.00
#
_symmetry.space_group_name_H-M   'P 1'
#
loop_
_entity.id
_entity.type
_entity.pdbx_description
1 polymer ?
#
loop_
_entity_poly.entity_id
_entity_poly.type
_entity_poly.pdbx_seq_one_letter_code
_entity_poly.pdbx_strand_id
1 'polypeptide(L)'
;MTTCQSDPAAPRKALPVTTVQPMSTPVATTASLKHILESPGDFSGWLCLPPMPWTLETEGAFSDAATPSAIATQPGWRVTLNSATIEDIVINAHDQVDEPTVAQLFDAFVFYVDNDEFILL
;
A
#
# COMPACT_ATOMS: atom_id res chain seq x y z
N MET A 1 -41.32 -60.63 3.15
CA MET A 1 -40.81 -59.51 3.96
C MET A 1 -39.66 -58.91 3.17
N THR A 2 -39.59 -57.69 2.68
CA THR A 2 -40.51 -56.56 2.52
C THR A 2 -39.90 -55.74 1.38
N THR A 3 -40.75 -55.29 0.45
CA THR A 3 -40.41 -54.43 -0.68
C THR A 3 -39.91 -53.07 -0.21
N CYS A 4 -38.77 -52.60 -0.73
CA CYS A 4 -38.38 -51.19 -0.68
C CYS A 4 -38.69 -50.54 -2.03
N GLN A 5 -39.79 -49.81 -2.10
CA GLN A 5 -40.09 -48.89 -3.19
C GLN A 5 -40.74 -47.64 -2.60
N SER A 6 -40.17 -46.46 -2.87
CA SER A 6 -40.85 -45.19 -3.12
C SER A 6 -39.83 -44.09 -3.43
N ASP A 7 -39.75 -43.71 -4.70
CA ASP A 7 -39.37 -42.37 -5.20
C ASP A 7 -40.67 -41.54 -5.33
N PRO A 8 -40.70 -40.22 -5.68
CA PRO A 8 -39.70 -39.14 -5.55
C PRO A 8 -40.32 -37.85 -4.92
N ALA A 9 -39.50 -36.88 -4.50
CA ALA A 9 -39.95 -35.49 -4.42
C ALA A 9 -38.82 -34.54 -4.88
N ALA A 10 -39.09 -33.86 -5.99
CA ALA A 10 -38.23 -32.92 -6.69
C ALA A 10 -38.00 -31.60 -5.88
N PRO A 11 -37.09 -30.72 -6.33
CA PRO A 11 -36.21 -29.96 -5.44
C PRO A 11 -36.86 -28.69 -4.91
N ARG A 12 -36.63 -28.39 -3.63
CA ARG A 12 -36.73 -27.01 -3.14
C ARG A 12 -35.61 -26.22 -3.80
N LYS A 13 -35.96 -25.37 -4.77
CA LYS A 13 -35.07 -24.31 -5.24
C LYS A 13 -34.77 -23.38 -4.07
N ALA A 14 -33.73 -23.68 -3.31
CA ALA A 14 -33.06 -22.67 -2.52
C ALA A 14 -32.34 -21.76 -3.52
N LEU A 15 -32.79 -20.52 -3.57
CA LEU A 15 -32.08 -19.42 -4.21
C LEU A 15 -30.60 -19.51 -3.81
N PRO A 16 -29.63 -19.29 -4.72
CA PRO A 16 -28.29 -19.01 -4.26
C PRO A 16 -28.39 -17.73 -3.43
N VAL A 17 -28.20 -17.87 -2.11
CA VAL A 17 -27.77 -16.75 -1.28
C VAL A 17 -26.45 -16.34 -1.91
N THR A 18 -26.51 -15.33 -2.77
CA THR A 18 -25.32 -14.59 -3.14
C THR A 18 -24.96 -13.87 -1.86
N THR A 19 -24.20 -14.55 -1.01
CA THR A 19 -23.30 -13.90 -0.08
C THR A 19 -22.42 -13.06 -0.97
N VAL A 20 -22.86 -11.83 -1.24
CA VAL A 20 -21.94 -10.74 -1.48
C VAL A 20 -21.06 -10.74 -0.25
N GLN A 21 -19.89 -11.39 -0.36
CA GLN A 21 -18.79 -11.01 0.51
C GLN A 21 -18.76 -9.48 0.45
N PRO A 22 -18.70 -8.77 1.58
CA PRO A 22 -18.19 -7.42 1.51
C PRO A 22 -16.82 -7.60 0.86
N MET A 23 -16.71 -7.20 -0.40
CA MET A 23 -15.44 -6.95 -1.01
C MET A 23 -14.90 -5.83 -0.13
N SER A 24 -14.15 -6.19 0.90
CA SER A 24 -13.33 -5.25 1.64
C SER A 24 -12.40 -4.73 0.57
N THR A 25 -12.80 -3.65 -0.11
CA THR A 25 -11.88 -2.80 -0.83
C THR A 25 -10.76 -2.57 0.16
N PRO A 26 -9.53 -3.07 -0.10
CA PRO A 26 -8.42 -2.68 0.74
C PRO A 26 -8.45 -1.16 0.70
N VAL A 27 -8.70 -0.55 1.86
CA VAL A 27 -8.72 0.90 1.96
C VAL A 27 -7.27 1.27 1.65
N ALA A 28 -7.01 1.72 0.43
CA ALA A 28 -5.69 2.16 0.05
C ALA A 28 -5.35 3.33 0.98
N THR A 29 -4.44 3.11 1.92
CA THR A 29 -4.00 4.16 2.82
C THR A 29 -3.29 5.21 1.96
N THR A 30 -3.84 6.41 1.95
CA THR A 30 -3.31 7.55 1.19
C THR A 30 -2.87 8.61 2.19
N ALA A 31 -1.71 9.20 1.94
CA ALA A 31 -1.14 10.25 2.77
C ALA A 31 -0.12 11.06 1.97
N SER A 32 0.09 12.31 2.39
CA SER A 32 1.15 13.15 1.84
C SER A 32 2.54 12.63 2.22
N LEU A 33 3.52 12.89 1.36
CA LEU A 33 4.92 12.53 1.63
C LEU A 33 5.43 13.13 2.94
N LYS A 34 4.95 14.33 3.32
CA LYS A 34 5.21 14.91 4.63
C LYS A 34 4.81 13.97 5.77
N HIS A 35 3.55 13.54 5.78
CA HIS A 35 3.04 12.71 6.86
C HIS A 35 3.72 11.33 6.89
N ILE A 36 3.99 10.78 5.70
CA ILE A 36 4.71 9.50 5.55
C ILE A 36 6.11 9.58 6.16
N LEU A 37 6.85 10.68 5.94
CA LEU A 37 8.21 10.84 6.45
C LEU A 37 8.25 11.23 7.93
N GLU A 38 7.25 11.96 8.43
CA GLU A 38 7.12 12.29 9.85
C GLU A 38 6.73 11.08 10.70
N SER A 39 6.06 10.08 10.12
CA SER A 39 5.56 8.90 10.85
C SER A 39 5.56 7.65 9.96
N PRO A 40 6.73 7.17 9.50
CA PRO A 40 6.82 6.08 8.53
C PRO A 40 6.22 4.76 9.05
N GLY A 41 6.25 4.53 10.36
CA GLY A 41 5.68 3.34 11.00
C GLY A 41 4.15 3.26 11.01
N ASP A 42 3.45 4.32 10.61
CA ASP A 42 1.98 4.30 10.47
C ASP A 42 1.53 3.61 9.17
N PHE A 43 2.47 3.28 8.27
CA PHE A 43 2.19 2.76 6.94
C PHE A 43 2.84 1.39 6.72
N SER A 44 2.19 0.57 5.89
CA SER A 44 2.67 -0.77 5.55
C SER A 44 2.57 -1.04 4.06
N GLY A 45 3.50 -1.81 3.53
CA GLY A 45 3.49 -2.25 2.14
C GLY A 45 4.36 -1.38 1.24
N TRP A 46 3.90 -1.17 0.01
CA TRP A 46 4.65 -0.49 -1.05
C TRP A 46 4.05 0.87 -1.34
N LEU A 47 4.84 1.92 -1.13
CA LEU A 47 4.49 3.29 -1.47
C LEU A 47 4.47 3.45 -2.98
N CYS A 48 3.35 3.90 -3.50
CA CYS A 48 3.12 4.23 -4.88
C CYS A 48 2.96 5.75 -5.02
N LEU A 49 3.64 6.35 -6.00
CA LEU A 49 3.63 7.79 -6.23
C LEU A 49 3.30 8.14 -7.68
N PRO A 50 2.73 9.33 -7.93
CA PRO A 50 2.56 9.85 -9.28
C PRO A 50 3.91 10.12 -9.96
N PRO A 51 3.93 10.42 -11.27
CA PRO A 51 5.13 10.91 -11.94
C PRO A 51 5.71 12.16 -11.26
N MET A 52 7.04 12.28 -11.27
CA MET A 52 7.76 13.46 -10.76
C MET A 52 7.41 14.75 -11.53
N PRO A 53 7.62 15.95 -10.94
CA PRO A 53 8.28 16.21 -9.65
C PRO A 53 7.36 16.02 -8.43
N TRP A 54 7.96 15.65 -7.29
CA TRP A 54 7.26 15.53 -6.01
C TRP A 54 7.51 16.73 -5.11
N THR A 55 6.57 16.93 -4.18
CA THR A 55 6.65 17.88 -3.08
C THR A 55 6.20 17.18 -1.80
N LEU A 56 6.43 17.81 -0.65
CA LEU A 56 5.94 17.31 0.64
C LEU A 56 4.41 17.09 0.68
N GLU A 57 3.66 17.83 -0.13
CA GLU A 57 2.20 17.72 -0.26
C GLU A 57 1.76 16.70 -1.33
N THR A 58 2.71 16.02 -1.98
CA THR A 58 2.37 14.97 -2.94
C THR A 58 1.78 13.77 -2.21
N GLU A 59 0.56 13.40 -2.58
CA GLU A 59 -0.13 12.22 -2.06
C GLU A 59 0.46 10.93 -2.63
N GLY A 60 0.81 10.01 -1.73
CA GLY A 60 1.16 8.64 -2.04
C GLY A 60 0.09 7.67 -1.58
N ALA A 61 0.11 6.47 -2.15
CA ALA A 61 -0.80 5.39 -1.78
C ALA A 61 -0.01 4.13 -1.43
N PHE A 62 -0.40 3.46 -0.35
CA PHE A 62 0.20 2.18 0.03
C PHE A 62 -0.58 1.00 -0.55
N SER A 63 0.16 0.01 -1.04
CA SER A 63 -0.34 -1.24 -1.58
C SER A 63 0.37 -2.42 -0.93
N ASP A 64 -0.38 -3.44 -0.53
CA ASP A 64 0.20 -4.70 -0.02
C ASP A 64 1.00 -5.45 -1.09
N ALA A 65 0.73 -5.17 -2.37
CA ALA A 65 1.41 -5.79 -3.48
C ALA A 65 2.47 -4.85 -4.07
N ALA A 66 3.67 -5.39 -4.27
CA ALA A 66 4.72 -4.79 -5.11
C ALA A 66 4.37 -4.80 -6.62
N THR A 67 3.14 -5.20 -6.98
CA THR A 67 2.77 -5.42 -8.38
C THR A 67 1.99 -4.24 -8.94
N PRO A 68 2.23 -3.88 -10.22
CA PRO A 68 1.52 -2.78 -10.88
C PRO A 68 0.00 -2.95 -10.95
N SER A 69 -0.50 -4.18 -10.80
CA SER A 69 -1.93 -4.48 -10.96
C SER A 69 -2.81 -3.89 -9.85
N ALA A 70 -2.26 -3.61 -8.66
CA ALA A 70 -2.96 -2.89 -7.60
C ALA A 70 -2.98 -1.36 -7.82
N ILE A 71 -2.02 -0.86 -8.61
CA ILE A 71 -1.79 0.55 -8.94
C ILE A 71 -2.50 0.94 -10.25
N ALA A 72 -3.00 -0.07 -10.98
CA ALA A 72 -3.67 0.04 -12.27
C ALA A 72 -4.92 0.94 -12.28
N THR A 73 -5.35 1.43 -11.12
CA THR A 73 -6.41 2.45 -10.99
C THR A 73 -5.93 3.88 -11.31
N GLN A 74 -4.63 4.20 -11.22
CA GLN A 74 -4.11 5.53 -11.53
C GLN A 74 -3.06 5.52 -12.65
N PRO A 75 -3.34 6.12 -13.82
CA PRO A 75 -2.39 6.14 -14.93
C PRO A 75 -1.08 6.83 -14.54
N GLY A 76 0.06 6.17 -14.77
CA GLY A 76 1.39 6.74 -14.58
C GLY A 76 1.95 6.66 -13.15
N TRP A 77 1.19 6.16 -12.18
CA TRP A 77 1.71 5.89 -10.84
C TRP A 77 2.68 4.71 -10.87
N ARG A 78 3.72 4.76 -10.02
CA ARG A 78 4.75 3.71 -9.92
C ARG A 78 4.95 3.28 -8.47
N VAL A 79 5.26 1.99 -8.28
CA VAL A 79 5.86 1.52 -7.02
C VAL A 79 7.18 2.25 -6.85
N THR A 80 7.40 2.84 -5.69
CA THR A 80 8.60 3.62 -5.38
C THR A 80 9.45 2.88 -4.36
N LEU A 81 9.02 2.80 -3.10
CA LEU A 81 9.76 2.11 -2.03
C LEU A 81 8.79 1.30 -1.15
N ASN A 82 9.30 0.30 -0.45
CA ASN A 82 8.53 -0.36 0.61
C ASN A 82 8.64 0.44 1.92
N SER A 83 7.67 0.27 2.82
CA SER A 83 7.60 1.01 4.08
C SER A 83 8.83 0.81 4.96
N ALA A 84 9.40 -0.40 5.01
CA ALA A 84 10.61 -0.67 5.79
C ALA A 84 11.82 0.13 5.28
N THR A 85 11.99 0.24 3.96
CA THR A 85 13.04 1.08 3.38
C THR A 85 12.82 2.57 3.68
N ILE A 86 11.55 3.03 3.73
CA ILE A 86 11.25 4.42 4.13
C ILE A 86 11.61 4.65 5.60
N GLU A 87 11.31 3.69 6.49
CA GLU A 87 11.73 3.73 7.89
C GLU A 87 13.26 3.79 7.99
N ASP A 88 13.99 2.94 7.25
CA ASP A 88 15.46 2.93 7.24
C ASP A 88 16.04 4.29 6.79
N ILE A 89 15.42 4.96 5.80
CA ILE A 89 15.83 6.29 5.35
C ILE A 89 15.67 7.32 6.49
N VAL A 90 14.54 7.30 7.19
CA VAL A 90 14.27 8.23 8.30
C VAL A 90 15.21 7.95 9.47
N ILE A 91 15.45 6.68 9.83
CA ILE A 91 16.41 6.29 10.86
C ILE A 91 17.82 6.76 10.49
N ASN A 92 18.26 6.52 9.26
CA ASN A 92 19.57 6.98 8.79
C ASN A 92 19.72 8.51 8.85
N ALA A 93 18.66 9.26 8.59
CA ALA A 93 18.70 10.72 8.72
C ALA A 93 18.84 11.15 10.18
N HIS A 94 18.12 10.50 11.10
CA HIS A 94 18.24 10.75 12.55
C HIS A 94 19.60 10.35 13.13
N ASP A 95 20.24 9.31 12.59
CA ASP A 95 21.59 8.92 12.98
C ASP A 95 22.66 9.97 12.61
N GLN A 96 22.39 10.80 11.60
CA GLN A 96 23.29 11.87 11.14
C GLN A 96 22.95 13.24 11.76
N VAL A 97 21.67 13.53 11.94
CA VAL A 97 21.14 14.80 12.44
C VAL A 97 20.13 14.48 13.54
N ASP A 98 20.36 14.99 14.76
CA ASP A 98 19.54 14.70 15.95
C ASP A 98 18.02 14.89 15.70
N GLU A 99 17.65 16.05 15.15
CA GLU A 99 16.29 16.38 14.72
C GLU A 99 16.30 16.88 13.25
N PRO A 100 16.28 15.99 12.24
CA PRO A 100 16.25 16.37 10.85
C PRO A 100 14.91 17.04 10.52
N THR A 101 14.95 18.10 9.72
CA THR A 101 13.74 18.73 9.21
C THR A 101 13.04 17.79 8.22
N VAL A 102 11.72 17.91 8.09
CA VAL A 102 10.97 17.15 7.05
C VAL A 102 11.51 17.39 5.64
N ALA A 103 12.08 18.58 5.37
CA ALA A 103 12.73 18.86 4.09
C ALA A 103 13.98 17.98 3.88
N GLN A 104 14.81 17.79 4.92
CA GLN A 104 15.96 16.88 4.85
C GLN A 104 15.54 15.42 4.71
N LEU A 105 14.46 15.00 5.38
CA LEU A 105 13.88 13.66 5.19
C LEU A 105 13.39 13.46 3.76
N PHE A 106 12.78 14.49 3.17
CA PHE A 106 12.31 14.45 1.79
C PHE A 106 13.48 14.41 0.79
N ASP A 107 14.53 15.20 1.01
CA ASP A 107 15.75 15.15 0.19
C ASP A 107 16.41 13.77 0.26
N ALA A 108 16.50 13.17 1.46
CA ALA A 108 17.01 11.81 1.65
C ALA A 108 16.15 10.76 0.95
N PHE A 109 14.83 10.89 1.03
CA PHE A 109 13.89 10.02 0.32
C PHE A 109 14.07 10.10 -1.19
N VAL A 110 14.09 11.31 -1.77
CA VAL A 110 14.27 11.50 -3.22
C VAL A 110 15.63 10.98 -3.67
N PHE A 111 16.69 11.26 -2.90
CA PHE A 111 18.03 10.75 -3.18
C PHE A 111 18.06 9.22 -3.21
N TYR A 112 17.45 8.55 -2.23
CA TYR A 112 17.39 7.09 -2.21
C TYR A 112 16.62 6.54 -3.40
N VAL A 113 15.49 7.15 -3.78
CA VAL A 113 14.72 6.74 -4.96
C VAL A 113 15.55 6.81 -6.25
N ASP A 114 16.40 7.81 -6.39
CA ASP A 114 17.20 8.02 -7.59
C ASP A 114 18.51 7.20 -7.60
N ASN A 115 19.05 6.86 -6.43
CA ASN A 115 20.39 6.26 -6.31
C ASN A 115 20.43 4.88 -5.64
N ASP A 116 19.34 4.44 -5.01
CA ASP A 116 19.27 3.22 -4.18
C ASP A 116 20.33 3.20 -3.06
N GLU A 117 20.63 4.39 -2.51
CA GLU A 117 21.66 4.63 -1.50
C GLU A 117 21.22 5.71 -0.50
N PHE A 118 21.72 5.62 0.74
CA PHE A 118 21.52 6.65 1.75
C PHE A 118 22.37 7.89 1.49
N ILE A 119 21.74 9.07 1.52
CA ILE A 119 22.48 10.34 1.43
C ILE A 119 23.24 10.64 2.74
N LEU A 120 24.30 11.44 2.63
CA LEU A 120 24.95 12.09 3.76
C LEU A 120 24.36 13.50 3.95
N LEU A 121 23.87 13.80 5.16
CA LEU A 121 23.16 15.04 5.51
C LEU A 121 24.02 16.09 6.21
#